data_AF-A0A074W770-F1
#
_entry.id   AF-A0A074W770-F1
#
_cell.length_a   1.000
_cell.length_b   1.000
_cell.length_c   1.000
_cell.angle_alpha   90.00
_cell.angle_beta   90.00
_cell.angle_gamma   90.00
#
_symmetry.space_group_name_H-M   'P 1'
#
loop_
_entity.id
_entity.type
_entity.pdbx_description
1 polymer ?
#
loop_
_entity_poly.entity_id
_entity_poly.type
_entity_poly.pdbx_seq_one_letter_code
_entity_poly.pdbx_strand_id
1 'polypeptide(L)'
;MPPSAVRRTSSSDSNDSIRKRVGKACDRCRLKKSKCDGSHPCTRCKADNAICVFGERKKSHDKIYPKGYVEMLEQQQAQLVAGLQETYRRLLDANVWPGKPLSEATGHPLTHDILARLDLLEPKN
;
A
#
# COMPACT_ATOMS: atom_id res chain seq x y z
N MET A 1 -71.64 -0.80 -4.31
CA MET A 1 -71.11 0.57 -4.16
C MET A 1 -69.61 0.48 -3.82
N PRO A 2 -68.72 1.21 -4.53
CA PRO A 2 -67.32 1.47 -4.16
C PRO A 2 -67.25 2.73 -3.24
N PRO A 3 -66.10 3.36 -2.96
CA PRO A 3 -64.75 2.89 -2.62
C PRO A 3 -64.24 3.49 -1.27
N SER A 4 -63.10 3.02 -0.75
CA SER A 4 -62.25 3.86 0.13
C SER A 4 -60.79 3.70 -0.28
N ALA A 5 -60.28 4.77 -0.88
CA ALA A 5 -58.91 4.91 -1.34
C ALA A 5 -57.96 5.16 -0.16
N VAL A 6 -56.94 4.32 0.01
CA VAL A 6 -55.77 4.68 0.81
C VAL A 6 -54.57 4.76 -0.13
N ARG A 7 -54.20 6.00 -0.38
CA ARG A 7 -53.11 6.49 -1.21
C ARG A 7 -51.78 5.94 -0.65
N ARG A 8 -51.14 5.01 -1.36
CA ARG A 8 -49.76 4.62 -1.03
C ARG A 8 -48.79 5.62 -1.65
N THR A 9 -48.05 6.27 -0.75
CA THR A 9 -46.99 7.21 -0.97
C THR A 9 -45.94 6.67 -1.94
N SER A 10 -45.72 7.42 -3.02
CA SER A 10 -44.51 7.39 -3.83
C SER A 10 -43.33 7.83 -2.96
N SER A 11 -42.49 6.89 -2.56
CA SER A 11 -41.22 7.17 -1.92
C SER A 11 -40.12 6.35 -2.57
N SER A 12 -39.31 7.09 -3.34
CA SER A 12 -37.87 6.96 -3.48
C SER A 12 -37.32 5.68 -4.12
N ASP A 13 -36.93 5.84 -5.39
CA ASP A 13 -35.64 5.43 -5.94
C ASP A 13 -34.88 4.38 -5.14
N SER A 14 -35.38 3.14 -5.17
CA SER A 14 -34.50 2.00 -5.02
C SER A 14 -34.07 1.64 -6.43
N ASN A 15 -32.97 2.29 -6.83
CA ASN A 15 -32.14 1.96 -7.95
C ASN A 15 -31.67 0.51 -7.76
N ASP A 16 -32.57 -0.45 -8.01
CA ASP A 16 -32.25 -1.87 -8.15
C ASP A 16 -31.52 -2.00 -9.48
N SER A 17 -30.30 -1.47 -9.44
CA SER A 17 -29.22 -1.83 -10.33
C SER A 17 -29.07 -3.32 -10.17
N ILE A 18 -29.78 -4.06 -11.03
CA ILE A 18 -29.59 -5.46 -11.37
C ILE A 18 -28.14 -5.76 -11.08
N ARG A 19 -27.86 -6.40 -9.93
CA ARG A 19 -26.50 -6.53 -9.41
C ARG A 19 -25.78 -7.44 -10.39
N LYS A 20 -25.17 -6.82 -11.41
CA LYS A 20 -24.49 -7.48 -12.50
C LYS A 20 -23.55 -8.47 -11.86
N ARG A 21 -23.73 -9.75 -12.17
CA ARG A 21 -22.89 -10.81 -11.63
C ARG A 21 -21.45 -10.47 -11.99
N VAL A 22 -20.66 -10.14 -10.99
CA VAL A 22 -19.29 -9.68 -11.20
C VAL A 22 -18.46 -10.87 -11.65
N GLY A 23 -17.95 -10.83 -12.89
CA GLY A 23 -17.14 -11.91 -13.45
C GLY A 23 -15.75 -12.04 -12.81
N LYS A 24 -15.25 -10.97 -12.16
CA LYS A 24 -13.92 -10.93 -11.54
C LYS A 24 -13.94 -10.04 -10.29
N ALA A 25 -13.67 -10.62 -9.13
CA ALA A 25 -13.45 -9.86 -7.90
C ALA A 25 -12.06 -9.19 -7.91
N CYS A 26 -11.91 -8.06 -7.21
CA CYS A 26 -10.60 -7.43 -6.99
C CYS A 26 -9.68 -8.31 -6.16
N ASP A 27 -8.37 -8.08 -6.24
CA ASP A 27 -7.34 -8.91 -5.60
C ASP A 27 -7.51 -8.97 -4.08
N ARG A 28 -7.85 -7.84 -3.46
CA ARG A 28 -8.10 -7.75 -2.01
C ARG A 28 -9.34 -8.54 -1.58
N CYS A 29 -10.43 -8.42 -2.32
CA CYS A 29 -11.65 -9.19 -2.04
C CYS A 29 -11.43 -10.68 -2.26
N ARG A 30 -10.65 -11.08 -3.28
CA ARG A 30 -10.23 -12.47 -3.51
C ARG A 30 -9.40 -13.00 -2.34
N LEU A 31 -8.37 -12.26 -1.93
CA LEU A 31 -7.49 -12.65 -0.81
C LEU A 31 -8.28 -12.85 0.48
N LYS A 32 -9.20 -11.93 0.80
CA LYS A 32 -10.06 -12.01 1.99
C LYS A 32 -11.27 -12.95 1.83
N LYS A 33 -11.44 -13.61 0.68
CA LYS A 33 -12.62 -14.42 0.34
C LYS A 33 -13.96 -13.68 0.60
N SER A 34 -13.98 -12.37 0.33
CA SER A 34 -15.13 -11.49 0.57
C SER A 34 -15.85 -11.13 -0.73
N LYS A 35 -17.14 -10.81 -0.64
CA LYS A 35 -17.95 -10.41 -1.80
C LYS A 35 -17.45 -9.07 -2.37
N CYS A 36 -17.12 -9.07 -3.65
CA CYS A 36 -16.76 -7.89 -4.43
C CYS A 36 -17.94 -7.47 -5.29
N ASP A 37 -18.27 -6.18 -5.27
CA ASP A 37 -19.28 -5.54 -6.11
C ASP A 37 -18.74 -5.16 -7.51
N GLY A 38 -17.43 -5.31 -7.75
CA GLY A 38 -16.83 -5.12 -9.06
C GLY A 38 -16.64 -3.65 -9.48
N SER A 39 -17.07 -2.68 -8.68
CA SER A 39 -16.73 -1.28 -8.92
C SER A 39 -15.25 -1.00 -8.62
N HIS A 40 -14.72 0.12 -9.13
CA HIS A 40 -13.34 0.54 -8.92
C HIS A 40 -13.29 1.95 -8.30
N PRO A 41 -12.84 2.08 -7.05
CA PRO A 41 -12.58 1.02 -6.07
C PRO A 41 -13.88 0.36 -5.57
N CYS A 42 -13.86 -0.95 -5.32
CA CYS A 42 -15.05 -1.66 -4.87
C CYS A 42 -15.53 -1.12 -3.51
N THR A 43 -16.84 -1.19 -3.22
CA THR A 43 -17.46 -0.62 -2.01
C THR A 43 -16.71 -1.02 -0.74
N ARG A 44 -16.24 -2.27 -0.70
CA ARG A 44 -15.50 -2.81 0.45
C ARG A 44 -14.08 -2.26 0.58
N CYS A 45 -13.37 -2.11 -0.53
CA CYS A 45 -12.04 -1.50 -0.51
C CYS A 45 -12.14 0.00 -0.22
N LYS A 46 -13.20 0.66 -0.68
CA LYS A 46 -13.50 2.04 -0.33
C LYS A 46 -13.78 2.21 1.18
N ALA A 47 -14.59 1.32 1.76
CA ALA A 47 -14.90 1.36 3.19
C ALA A 47 -13.67 1.08 4.08
N ASP A 48 -12.82 0.15 3.68
CA ASP A 48 -11.60 -0.20 4.43
C ASP A 48 -10.41 0.71 4.12
N ASN A 49 -10.60 1.77 3.33
CA ASN A 49 -9.56 2.67 2.82
C ASN A 49 -8.32 1.91 2.27
N ALA A 50 -8.56 0.93 1.41
CA ALA A 50 -7.52 0.05 0.92
C ALA A 50 -7.45 0.01 -0.60
N ILE A 51 -6.26 -0.33 -1.09
CA ILE A 51 -5.97 -0.39 -2.52
C ILE A 51 -6.81 -1.48 -3.18
N CYS A 52 -7.60 -1.07 -4.17
CA CYS A 52 -8.48 -1.94 -4.94
C CYS A 52 -7.89 -2.17 -6.33
N VAL A 53 -7.22 -3.31 -6.51
CA VAL A 53 -6.59 -3.68 -7.79
C VAL A 53 -7.31 -4.89 -8.38
N PHE A 54 -7.47 -4.91 -9.71
CA PHE A 54 -8.03 -6.03 -10.44
C PHE A 54 -6.99 -6.57 -11.43
N GLY A 55 -5.88 -7.07 -10.89
CA GLY A 55 -4.78 -7.61 -11.69
C GLY A 55 -5.17 -8.86 -12.47
N GLU A 56 -4.45 -9.13 -13.57
CA GLU A 56 -4.39 -10.49 -14.13
C GLU A 56 -3.83 -11.46 -13.08
N ARG A 57 -4.06 -12.77 -13.24
CA ARG A 57 -3.38 -13.76 -12.41
C ARG A 57 -1.87 -13.59 -12.64
N LYS A 58 -1.20 -12.73 -11.87
CA LYS A 58 0.19 -12.98 -11.52
C LYS A 58 0.14 -14.34 -10.86
N LYS A 59 0.73 -15.34 -11.50
CA LYS A 59 1.06 -16.58 -10.80
C LYS A 59 1.77 -16.08 -9.55
N SER A 60 1.13 -16.22 -8.39
CA SER A 60 1.87 -16.28 -7.14
C SER A 60 2.75 -17.50 -7.35
N HIS A 61 3.91 -17.29 -7.97
CA HIS A 61 5.03 -18.13 -7.70
C HIS A 61 5.25 -17.84 -6.22
N ASP A 62 4.59 -18.64 -5.37
CA ASP A 62 5.03 -18.84 -4.02
C ASP A 62 6.44 -19.38 -4.20
N LYS A 63 7.40 -18.47 -4.37
CA LYS A 63 8.78 -18.77 -4.11
C LYS A 63 8.74 -19.14 -2.65
N ILE A 64 8.69 -20.45 -2.38
CA ILE A 64 8.84 -21.00 -1.06
C ILE A 64 10.28 -20.68 -0.70
N TYR A 65 10.48 -19.50 -0.14
CA TYR A 65 11.76 -19.10 0.39
C TYR A 65 12.03 -19.97 1.62
N PRO A 66 13.27 -20.43 1.82
CA PRO A 66 13.63 -21.17 3.01
C PRO A 66 13.19 -20.43 4.28
N LYS A 67 12.75 -21.19 5.30
CA LYS A 67 12.43 -20.62 6.61
C LYS A 67 13.67 -19.86 7.12
N GLY A 68 13.51 -18.60 7.49
CA GLY A 68 14.61 -17.72 7.92
C GLY A 68 15.26 -16.88 6.80
N TYR A 69 14.89 -17.06 5.53
CA TYR A 69 15.42 -16.22 4.44
C TYR A 69 15.04 -14.73 4.62
N VAL A 70 13.81 -14.45 5.02
CA VAL A 70 13.35 -13.08 5.30
C VAL A 70 14.10 -12.50 6.50
N GLU A 71 14.25 -13.25 7.59
CA GLU A 71 15.01 -12.82 8.77
C GLU A 71 16.47 -12.51 8.43
N MET A 72 17.11 -13.33 7.58
CA MET A 72 18.46 -13.08 7.08
C MET A 72 18.53 -11.80 6.24
N LEU A 73 17.55 -11.56 5.37
CA LEU A 73 17.48 -10.33 4.58
C LEU A 73 17.24 -9.09 5.46
N GLU A 74 16.38 -9.18 6.46
CA GLU A 74 16.12 -8.11 7.42
C GLU A 74 17.37 -7.82 8.25
N GLN A 75 18.10 -8.86 8.67
CA GLN A 75 19.37 -8.72 9.37
C GLN A 75 20.44 -8.05 8.50
N GLN A 76 20.55 -8.46 7.23
CA GLN A 76 21.46 -7.83 6.27
C GLN A 76 21.07 -6.37 6.02
N GLN A 77 19.78 -6.09 5.85
CA GLN A 77 19.28 -4.72 5.68
C GLN A 77 19.61 -3.84 6.89
N ALA A 78 19.45 -4.36 8.11
CA ALA A 78 19.80 -3.64 9.33
C ALA A 78 21.31 -3.32 9.40
N GLN A 79 22.17 -4.27 9.02
CA GLN A 79 23.62 -4.06 8.96
C GLN A 79 24.00 -3.00 7.92
N LEU A 80 23.38 -3.03 6.74
CA LEU A 80 23.62 -2.04 5.69
C LEU A 80 23.17 -0.63 6.11
N VAL A 81 22.00 -0.51 6.75
CA VAL A 81 21.49 0.76 7.29
C VAL A 81 22.43 1.32 8.35
N ALA A 82 22.85 0.50 9.30
CA ALA A 82 23.79 0.90 10.34
C ALA A 82 25.15 1.34 9.76
N GLY A 83 25.67 0.59 8.77
CA GLY A 83 26.90 0.94 8.08
C GLY A 83 26.81 2.27 7.34
N LEU A 84 25.66 2.56 6.70
CA LEU A 84 25.43 3.83 6.01
C LEU A 84 25.42 5.01 7.00
N GLN A 85 24.72 4.86 8.13
CA GLN A 85 24.63 5.88 9.18
C GLN A 85 26.01 6.16 9.82
N GLU A 86 26.79 5.12 10.11
CA GLU A 86 28.15 5.26 10.63
C GLU A 86 29.08 5.93 9.61
N THR A 87 28.94 5.59 8.33
CA THR A 87 29.72 6.25 7.26
C THR A 87 29.39 7.74 7.18
N TYR A 88 28.11 8.12 7.24
CA TYR A 88 27.70 9.51 7.34
C TYR A 88 28.32 10.22 8.55
N ARG A 89 28.29 9.61 9.73
CA ARG A 89 28.91 10.16 10.95
C ARG A 89 30.40 10.43 10.75
N ARG A 90 31.14 9.49 10.15
CA ARG A 90 32.56 9.68 9.84
C ARG A 90 32.83 10.78 8.81
N LEU A 91 31.95 10.93 7.82
CA LEU A 91 32.05 12.00 6.83
C LEU A 91 31.78 13.38 7.44
N LEU A 92 30.88 13.47 8.42
CA LEU A 92 30.70 14.68 9.23
C LEU A 92 31.95 14.99 10.06
N ASP A 93 32.49 14.01 10.79
CA ASP A 93 33.69 14.18 11.61
C ASP A 93 34.89 14.64 10.76
N ALA A 94 35.01 14.13 9.54
CA ALA A 94 36.04 14.51 8.57
C ALA A 94 35.70 15.81 7.79
N ASN A 95 34.54 16.42 8.03
CA ASN A 95 34.06 17.65 7.38
C ASN A 95 34.06 17.61 5.84
N VAL A 96 33.84 16.42 5.26
CA VAL A 96 33.78 16.16 3.81
C VAL A 96 32.36 15.84 3.33
N TRP A 97 31.37 15.95 4.22
CA TRP A 97 29.97 15.72 3.86
C TRP A 97 29.45 16.78 2.88
N PRO A 98 28.81 16.38 1.76
CA PRO A 98 28.25 17.33 0.80
C PRO A 98 27.05 18.09 1.39
N GLY A 99 27.29 19.35 1.74
CA GLY A 99 26.28 20.31 2.18
C GLY A 99 26.02 20.28 3.68
N LYS A 100 24.85 20.80 4.08
CA LYS A 100 24.50 20.92 5.50
C LYS A 100 24.28 19.54 6.14
N PRO A 101 24.61 19.37 7.44
CA PRO A 101 24.23 18.18 8.20
C PRO A 101 22.73 17.91 8.10
N LEU A 102 22.37 16.63 8.02
CA LEU A 102 21.00 16.14 7.97
C LEU A 102 20.37 16.17 9.37
N SER A 103 19.04 16.27 9.42
CA SER A 103 18.29 16.26 10.68
C SER A 103 18.25 14.86 11.28
N GLU A 104 18.49 14.75 12.58
CA GLU A 104 18.44 13.49 13.32
C GLU A 104 17.08 13.35 14.00
N ALA A 105 16.26 12.41 13.54
CA ALA A 105 14.95 12.14 14.14
C ALA A 105 15.06 11.28 15.41
N THR A 106 16.05 10.37 15.46
CA THR A 106 16.25 9.38 16.54
C THR A 106 17.74 9.17 16.83
N GLY A 107 18.51 10.25 16.91
CA GLY A 107 19.96 10.24 17.13
C GLY A 107 20.81 9.80 15.94
N HIS A 108 20.17 9.50 14.81
CA HIS A 108 20.81 9.25 13.51
C HIS A 108 19.94 9.83 12.40
N PRO A 109 20.51 10.23 11.24
CA PRO A 109 19.72 10.66 10.10
C PRO A 109 19.01 9.48 9.45
N LEU A 110 17.93 9.80 8.74
CA LEU A 110 17.23 8.82 7.92
C LEU A 110 18.13 8.37 6.77
N THR A 111 18.20 7.06 6.53
CA THR A 111 18.91 6.44 5.40
C THR A 111 18.50 7.08 4.08
N HIS A 112 17.21 7.37 3.94
CA HIS A 112 16.66 8.06 2.77
C HIS A 112 17.35 9.41 2.51
N ASP A 113 17.50 10.24 3.54
CA ASP A 113 18.05 11.59 3.38
C ASP A 113 19.55 11.57 3.07
N ILE A 114 20.27 10.58 3.62
CA ILE A 114 21.66 10.31 3.28
C ILE A 114 21.76 9.97 1.79
N LEU A 115 20.96 9.00 1.32
CA LEU A 115 21.00 8.56 -0.07
C LEU A 115 20.52 9.65 -1.05
N ALA A 116 19.50 10.42 -0.69
CA ALA A 116 19.03 11.57 -1.47
C ALA A 116 20.13 12.61 -1.65
N ARG A 117 20.89 12.90 -0.58
CA ARG A 117 22.00 13.87 -0.67
C ARG A 117 23.16 13.35 -1.51
N LEU A 118 23.37 12.05 -1.52
CA LEU A 118 24.37 11.38 -2.36
C LEU A 118 23.89 11.14 -3.79
N ASP A 119 22.68 11.60 -4.16
CA ASP A 119 22.07 11.42 -5.47
C ASP A 119 21.89 9.94 -5.88
N LEU A 120 21.73 9.05 -4.88
CA LEU A 120 21.58 7.60 -5.07
C LEU A 120 20.13 7.13 -5.07
N LEU A 121 19.18 8.03 -4.82
CA LEU A 121 17.75 7.75 -4.97
C LEU A 121 17.29 8.31 -6.30
N GLU A 122 17.13 7.45 -7.30
CA GLU A 122 16.59 7.88 -8.59
C GLU A 122 15.21 8.51 -8.40
N PRO A 123 14.92 9.68 -9.03
CA PRO A 123 13.57 10.12 -9.20
C PRO A 123 12.86 9.10 -10.09
N LYS A 124 11.85 8.41 -9.54
CA LYS A 124 10.94 7.60 -10.35
C LYS A 124 10.33 8.48 -11.43
N ASN A 125 10.79 8.33 -12.67
CA ASN A 125 10.16 8.84 -13.88
C ASN A 125 9.09 7.86 -14.35
#